data_AF-A0A969BJP8-F1
#
_entry.id   AF-A0A969BJP8-F1
#
_cell.length_a   1.000
_cell.length_b   1.000
_cell.length_c   1.000
_cell.angle_alpha   90.00
_cell.angle_beta   90.00
_cell.angle_gamma   90.00
#
_symmetry.space_group_name_H-M   'P 1'
#
loop_
_entity.id
_entity.type
_entity.pdbx_description
1 polymer ?
#
loop_
_entity_poly.entity_id
_entity_poly.type
_entity_poly.pdbx_seq_one_letter_code
_entity_poly.pdbx_strand_id
1 'polypeptide(L)'
;MKHFAEEWITEWCQENGWTDLFIERQTNYWAFPPNAVMPEPIPSKVLRRIKAEKGLSNEEQIWSASAIVATLIACGLSYLTRSPMPLVCAFAFSAVVAGRLEVEDC
;
A
#
# COMPACT_ATOMS: atom_id res chain seq x y z
N MET A 1 -2.86 5.47 -3.39
CA MET A 1 -2.13 5.02 -2.19
C MET A 1 -0.76 4.63 -2.66
N LYS A 2 0.29 5.14 -2.02
CA LYS A 2 1.65 4.64 -2.17
C LYS A 2 1.76 3.35 -1.39
N HIS A 3 1.81 2.24 -2.11
CA HIS A 3 1.88 0.89 -1.53
C HIS A 3 3.25 0.55 -0.95
N PHE A 4 4.30 1.28 -1.35
CA PHE A 4 5.64 1.14 -0.81
C PHE A 4 6.19 2.50 -0.41
N ALA A 5 6.90 2.54 0.71
CA ALA A 5 7.73 3.69 1.04
C ALA A 5 8.96 3.67 0.12
N GLU A 6 9.21 4.78 -0.56
CA GLU A 6 10.35 4.95 -1.47
C GLU A 6 11.68 4.68 -0.76
N GLU A 7 11.73 4.99 0.54
CA GLU A 7 12.85 4.71 1.43
C GLU A 7 13.21 3.22 1.50
N TRP A 8 12.23 2.32 1.58
CA TRP A 8 12.49 0.87 1.70
C TRP A 8 13.13 0.31 0.43
N ILE A 9 12.71 0.83 -0.72
CA ILE A 9 13.23 0.41 -2.02
C ILE A 9 14.61 1.01 -2.23
N THR A 10 14.83 2.25 -1.79
CA THR A 10 16.15 2.89 -1.81
C THR A 10 17.15 2.12 -0.94
N GLU A 11 16.76 1.72 0.26
CA GLU A 11 17.57 0.91 1.17
C GLU A 11 17.94 -0.44 0.51
N TRP A 12 16.95 -1.16 -0.05
CA TRP A 12 17.22 -2.41 -0.76
C TRP A 12 18.14 -2.20 -1.98
N CYS A 13 17.94 -1.13 -2.75
CA CYS A 13 18.81 -0.82 -3.88
C CYS A 13 20.26 -0.60 -3.43
N GLN A 14 20.49 0.18 -2.38
CA GLN A 14 21.83 0.43 -1.83
C GLN A 14 22.51 -0.87 -1.36
N GLU A 15 21.78 -1.74 -0.68
CA GLU A 15 22.30 -3.03 -0.21
C GLU A 15 22.67 -3.99 -1.35
N ASN A 16 21.97 -3.91 -2.48
CA ASN A 16 22.15 -4.81 -3.62
C ASN A 16 23.01 -4.20 -4.75
N GLY A 17 23.57 -3.01 -4.53
CA GLY A 17 24.41 -2.31 -5.51
C GLY A 17 23.63 -1.74 -6.70
N TRP A 18 22.32 -1.52 -6.55
CA TRP A 18 21.49 -0.83 -7.53
C TRP A 18 21.55 0.68 -7.30
N THR A 19 21.64 1.45 -8.38
CA THR A 19 21.76 2.91 -8.33
C THR A 19 20.61 3.61 -9.04
N ASP A 20 20.43 4.91 -8.76
CA ASP A 20 19.47 5.80 -9.41
C ASP A 20 18.03 5.24 -9.50
N LEU A 21 17.39 5.13 -8.33
CA LEU A 21 15.98 4.75 -8.23
C LEU A 21 15.10 5.80 -8.92
N PHE A 22 14.41 5.38 -9.96
CA PHE A 22 13.43 6.15 -10.70
C PHE A 22 12.03 5.54 -10.52
N ILE A 23 11.05 6.40 -10.24
CA ILE A 23 9.66 6.00 -9.99
C ILE A 23 8.82 6.55 -11.14
N GLU A 24 8.35 5.66 -12.02
CA GLU A 24 7.55 6.06 -13.18
C GLU A 24 6.05 6.17 -12.82
N ARG A 25 5.55 5.26 -11.98
CA ARG A 25 4.16 5.19 -11.47
C ARG A 25 4.13 4.64 -10.04
N GLN A 26 2.96 4.67 -9.40
CA GLN A 26 2.77 4.29 -7.97
C GLN A 26 3.27 2.87 -7.60
N THR A 27 3.43 1.96 -8.56
CA THR A 27 3.87 0.57 -8.35
C THR A 27 5.07 0.17 -9.20
N ASN A 28 5.54 1.04 -10.11
CA ASN A 28 6.61 0.73 -11.05
C ASN A 28 7.90 1.41 -10.62
N TYR A 29 8.80 0.60 -10.06
CA TYR A 29 10.11 1.03 -9.59
C TYR A 29 11.16 0.56 -10.57
N TRP A 30 12.00 1.48 -11.01
CA TRP A 30 13.10 1.24 -11.92
C TRP A 30 14.39 1.66 -11.25
N ALA A 31 15.44 0.88 -11.41
CA ALA A 31 16.76 1.25 -10.94
C ALA A 31 17.82 0.60 -11.82
N PHE A 32 19.06 1.05 -11.72
CA PHE A 32 20.17 0.50 -12.49
C PHE A 32 20.79 -0.67 -11.73
N PRO A 33 20.74 -1.91 -12.27
CA PRO A 33 21.47 -3.02 -11.67
C PRO A 33 23.00 -2.79 -11.72
N PRO A 34 23.76 -3.52 -10.89
CA PRO A 34 25.22 -3.39 -10.88
C PRO A 34 25.81 -3.70 -12.26
N ASN A 35 26.60 -2.77 -12.80
CA ASN A 35 27.22 -2.82 -14.13
C ASN A 35 26.26 -2.67 -15.33
N ALA A 36 25.00 -2.31 -15.11
CA ALA A 36 24.06 -2.07 -16.19
C ALA A 36 24.07 -0.60 -16.66
N VAL A 37 23.80 -0.40 -17.94
CA VAL A 37 23.75 0.93 -18.58
C VAL A 37 22.31 1.41 -18.79
N MET A 38 21.32 0.55 -18.50
CA MET A 38 19.90 0.82 -18.68
C MET A 38 19.15 0.49 -17.38
N PRO A 39 18.16 1.31 -16.99
CA PRO A 39 17.34 0.99 -15.83
C PRO A 39 16.48 -0.24 -16.12
N GLU A 40 16.39 -1.12 -15.15
CA GLU A 40 15.53 -2.30 -15.20
C GLU A 40 14.42 -2.20 -14.15
N PRO A 41 13.24 -2.78 -14.42
CA PRO A 41 12.16 -2.79 -13.44
C PRO A 41 12.55 -3.70 -12.28
N ILE A 42 12.37 -3.22 -11.05
CA ILE A 42 12.65 -4.01 -9.86
C ILE A 42 11.69 -5.20 -9.83
N PRO A 43 12.17 -6.44 -9.67
CA PRO A 43 11.33 -7.63 -9.72
C PRO A 43 10.20 -7.56 -8.68
N SER A 44 8.96 -7.86 -9.09
CA SER A 44 7.78 -7.86 -8.21
C SER A 44 7.96 -8.77 -6.98
N LYS A 45 8.70 -9.88 -7.12
CA LYS A 45 9.05 -10.77 -6.00
C LYS A 45 9.90 -10.08 -4.92
N VAL A 46 10.80 -9.19 -5.33
CA VAL A 46 11.64 -8.41 -4.41
C VAL A 46 10.77 -7.38 -3.69
N LEU A 47 9.95 -6.63 -4.43
CA LEU A 47 9.01 -5.67 -3.86
C LEU A 47 8.10 -6.34 -2.82
N ARG A 48 7.56 -7.52 -3.12
CA ARG A 48 6.74 -8.30 -2.18
C ARG A 48 7.51 -8.71 -0.94
N ARG A 49 8.79 -9.06 -1.08
CA ARG A 49 9.66 -9.40 0.05
C ARG A 49 9.92 -8.18 0.94
N ILE A 50 10.25 -7.03 0.34
CA ILE A 50 10.44 -5.77 1.06
C ILE A 50 9.17 -5.42 1.85
N LYS A 51 7.98 -5.55 1.22
CA LYS A 51 6.69 -5.33 1.90
C LYS A 51 6.43 -6.33 3.02
N ALA A 52 6.80 -7.60 2.84
CA ALA A 52 6.67 -8.61 3.90
C ALA A 52 7.59 -8.35 5.10
N GLU A 53 8.80 -7.80 4.86
CA GLU A 53 9.77 -7.49 5.91
C GLU A 53 9.45 -6.18 6.65
N LYS A 54 8.99 -5.14 5.94
CA LYS A 54 8.74 -3.80 6.49
C LYS A 54 7.28 -3.55 6.92
N GLY A 55 6.32 -4.37 6.46
CA GLY A 55 4.91 -4.28 6.84
C GLY A 55 4.06 -3.37 5.95
N LEU A 56 3.04 -2.72 6.53
CA LEU A 56 2.16 -1.80 5.80
C LEU A 56 2.83 -0.43 5.61
N SER A 57 2.67 0.16 4.42
CA SER A 57 3.07 1.54 4.17
C SER A 57 2.28 2.51 5.07
N ASN A 58 2.87 3.66 5.44
CA ASN A 58 2.20 4.70 6.24
C ASN A 58 0.85 5.10 5.64
N GLU A 59 0.74 5.19 4.31
CA GLU A 59 -0.53 5.49 3.66
C GLU A 59 -1.56 4.35 3.82
N GLU A 60 -1.14 3.10 3.66
CA GLU A 60 -2.00 1.92 3.85
C GLU A 60 -2.47 1.81 5.29
N GLN A 61 -1.61 2.17 6.25
CA GLN A 61 -1.96 2.23 7.66
C GLN A 61 -3.00 3.32 7.95
N ILE A 62 -2.86 4.51 7.35
CA ILE A 62 -3.84 5.59 7.49
C ILE A 62 -5.20 5.19 6.90
N TRP A 63 -5.22 4.58 5.72
CA TRP A 63 -6.46 4.10 5.08
C TRP A 63 -7.12 2.95 5.86
N SER A 64 -6.32 2.03 6.40
CA SER A 64 -6.83 0.97 7.26
C SER A 64 -7.39 1.53 8.57
N ALA A 65 -6.69 2.49 9.18
CA ALA A 65 -7.14 3.16 10.40
C ALA A 65 -8.44 3.96 10.14
N SER A 66 -8.56 4.63 8.99
CA SER A 66 -9.78 5.37 8.65
C SER A 66 -10.98 4.44 8.46
N ALA A 67 -10.80 3.25 7.89
CA ALA A 67 -11.85 2.25 7.79
C ALA A 67 -12.30 1.75 9.18
N ILE A 68 -11.37 1.54 10.12
CA ILE A 68 -11.70 1.15 11.50
C ILE A 68 -12.50 2.26 12.19
N VAL A 69 -12.04 3.51 12.10
CA VAL A 69 -12.73 4.66 12.71
C VAL A 69 -14.12 4.85 12.11
N ALA A 70 -14.26 4.76 10.79
CA ALA A 70 -15.56 4.83 10.12
C ALA A 70 -16.52 3.74 10.61
N THR A 71 -16.01 2.53 10.83
CA THR A 71 -16.81 1.40 11.36
C THR A 71 -17.26 1.65 12.79
N LEU A 72 -16.39 2.19 13.65
CA LEU A 72 -16.76 2.55 15.03
C LEU A 72 -17.84 3.65 15.07
N ILE A 73 -17.71 4.68 14.23
CA ILE A 73 -18.71 5.74 14.08
C ILE A 73 -20.04 5.15 13.61
N ALA A 74 -20.01 4.24 12.62
CA ALA A 74 -21.20 3.58 12.11
C ALA A 74 -21.89 2.71 13.16
N CYS A 75 -21.14 2.03 14.02
CA CYS A 75 -21.71 1.31 15.17
C CYS A 75 -22.46 2.26 16.12
N GLY A 76 -21.87 3.41 16.45
CA GLY A 76 -22.52 4.43 17.29
C GLY A 76 -23.79 5.01 16.64
N LEU A 77 -23.73 5.32 15.35
CA LEU A 77 -24.89 5.80 14.57
C LEU A 77 -25.97 4.74 14.44
N SER A 78 -25.61 3.46 14.31
CA SER A 78 -26.56 2.36 14.26
C SER A 78 -27.33 2.24 15.57
N TYR A 79 -26.65 2.40 16.71
CA TYR A 79 -27.30 2.43 18.02
C TYR A 79 -28.25 3.64 18.17
N LEU A 80 -27.81 4.82 17.73
CA LEU A 80 -28.59 6.05 17.84
C LEU A 80 -29.84 6.06 16.94
N THR A 81 -29.70 5.53 15.71
CA THR A 81 -30.78 5.47 14.72
C THR A 81 -31.62 4.19 14.82
N ARG A 82 -31.23 3.24 15.68
CA ARG A 82 -31.82 1.88 15.80
C ARG A 82 -31.98 1.17 14.44
N SER A 83 -31.12 1.49 13.48
CA SER A 83 -31.22 0.99 12.11
C SER A 83 -29.90 0.36 11.68
N PRO A 84 -29.93 -0.71 10.86
CA PRO A 84 -28.74 -1.39 10.38
C PRO A 84 -28.07 -0.68 9.18
N MET A 85 -28.71 0.35 8.61
CA MET A 85 -28.21 1.04 7.41
C MET A 85 -26.80 1.63 7.55
N PRO A 86 -26.43 2.34 8.64
CA PRO A 86 -25.07 2.87 8.79
C PRO A 86 -23.99 1.79 8.74
N LEU A 87 -24.31 0.59 9.24
CA LEU A 87 -23.38 -0.54 9.32
C LEU A 87 -23.15 -1.16 7.92
N VAL A 88 -24.19 -1.21 7.09
CA VAL A 88 -24.07 -1.61 5.67
C VAL A 88 -23.20 -0.62 4.89
N CYS A 89 -23.36 0.69 5.13
CA CYS A 89 -22.50 1.70 4.51
C CYS A 89 -21.03 1.55 4.94
N ALA A 90 -20.76 1.28 6.21
CA ALA A 90 -19.40 1.03 6.69
C ALA A 90 -18.78 -0.23 6.05
N PHE A 91 -19.58 -1.29 5.87
CA PHE A 91 -19.14 -2.49 5.16
C PHE A 91 -18.82 -2.21 3.69
N ALA A 92 -19.66 -1.46 2.99
CA ALA A 92 -19.38 -1.07 1.61
C ALA A 92 -18.10 -0.21 1.52
N PHE A 93 -17.91 0.71 2.45
CA PHE A 93 -16.69 1.53 2.53
C PHE A 93 -15.45 0.68 2.80
N SER A 94 -15.49 -0.26 3.73
CA SER A 94 -14.37 -1.16 4.01
C SER A 94 -14.04 -2.06 2.82
N ALA A 95 -15.03 -2.51 2.05
CA ALA A 95 -14.80 -3.25 0.81
C ALA A 95 -14.08 -2.41 -0.25
N VAL A 96 -14.45 -1.13 -0.41
CA VAL A 96 -13.74 -0.21 -1.31
C VAL A 96 -12.30 0.03 -0.85
N VAL A 97 -12.08 0.22 0.45
CA VAL A 97 -10.73 0.38 1.01
C VAL A 97 -9.91 -0.89 0.80
N ALA A 98 -10.48 -2.08 1.00
CA ALA A 98 -9.82 -3.35 0.76
C ALA A 98 -9.43 -3.53 -0.72
N GLY A 99 -10.35 -3.26 -1.64
CA GLY A 99 -10.06 -3.34 -3.07
C GLY A 99 -9.02 -2.30 -3.54
N ARG A 100 -8.87 -1.19 -2.83
CA ARG A 100 -7.81 -0.20 -3.09
C ARG A 100 -6.48 -0.58 -2.41
N LEU A 101 -6.49 -1.47 -1.42
CA LEU A 101 -5.32 -1.93 -0.68
C LEU A 101 -4.65 -3.13 -1.37
N GLU A 102 -5.42 -3.93 -2.09
CA GLU A 102 -4.89 -4.99 -2.96
C GLU A 102 -3.95 -4.37 -4.00
N VAL A 103 -2.70 -4.84 -3.99
CA VAL A 103 -1.70 -4.45 -4.98
C VAL A 103 -1.98 -5.30 -6.22
N GLU A 104 -2.25 -4.65 -7.35
CA GLU A 104 -2.36 -5.33 -8.64
C GLU A 104 -1.04 -6.09 -8.92
N ASP A 105 -1.11 -7.42 -8.95
CA ASP A 105 -0.05 -8.27 -9.47
C ASP A 105 0.03 -8.04 -10.98
N CYS A 106 0.93 -7.15 -11.43
CA CYS A 106 1.27 -7.00 -12.84
C CYS A 106 2.06 -8.21 -13.36
#